data_AF-A0A7X6W136-F1
#
_entry.id   AF-A0A7X6W136-F1
#
_cell.length_a   1.000
_cell.length_b   1.000
_cell.length_c   1.000
_cell.angle_alpha   90.00
_cell.angle_beta   90.00
_cell.angle_gamma   90.00
#
_symmetry.space_group_name_H-M   'P 1'
#
loop_
_entity.id
_entity.type
_entity.pdbx_description
1 polymer ?
#
loop_
_entity_poly.entity_id
_entity_poly.type
_entity_poly.pdbx_seq_one_letter_code
_entity_poly.pdbx_strand_id
1 'polypeptide(L)'
;MSLHLGAWDVALVVAVSAQATVLAYLYDPRWKALVWMLPIPFTMASLAVGRPVDATNVLGLPLLWVFTHGVRVLHLRARLPIVAAIVVSTAVYIAGGWLLADIVPEGDTAFWISACAMLLIGWVLQRIEPSRDEPGYRSPLPLRYKLPAIIAVVTALLFIKRGLAGFTTLFPMVGVIAAYEARYSLHTMARTVPGIMLTLVPLMMVCRLLQERIGLGPALAVGWVVYLVLLTRLTRSTWKPQADSCASQR
;
A
#
# COMPACT_ATOMS: atom_id res chain seq x y z
N MET A 1 15.00 27.20 -1.85
CA MET A 1 15.09 25.81 -1.33
C MET A 1 15.78 24.94 -2.37
N SER A 2 17.03 24.56 -2.13
CA SER A 2 17.80 23.69 -3.03
C SER A 2 17.23 22.27 -3.01
N LEU A 3 16.90 21.76 -4.19
CA LEU A 3 16.33 20.44 -4.42
C LEU A 3 17.45 19.41 -4.50
N HIS A 4 17.83 18.82 -3.37
CA HIS A 4 18.67 17.62 -3.40
C HIS A 4 17.76 16.39 -3.45
N LEU A 5 17.51 15.88 -4.66
CA LEU A 5 16.96 14.54 -4.84
C LEU A 5 18.07 13.54 -4.50
N GLY A 6 17.87 12.75 -3.46
CA GLY A 6 18.81 11.68 -3.10
C GLY A 6 18.77 10.55 -4.12
N ALA A 7 19.81 9.73 -4.17
CA ALA A 7 19.83 8.51 -4.99
C ALA A 7 18.63 7.59 -4.68
N TRP A 8 18.22 7.51 -3.41
CA TRP A 8 17.05 6.75 -2.98
C TRP A 8 15.72 7.34 -3.41
N ASP A 9 15.61 8.67 -3.56
CA ASP A 9 14.39 9.28 -4.12
C ASP A 9 14.24 8.92 -5.60
N VAL A 10 15.33 8.98 -6.36
CA VAL A 10 15.34 8.54 -7.77
C VAL A 10 14.98 7.06 -7.88
N ALA A 11 15.60 6.22 -7.06
CA ALA A 11 15.31 4.79 -7.05
C ALA A 11 13.86 4.49 -6.65
N LEU A 12 13.30 5.24 -5.70
CA LEU A 12 11.88 5.17 -5.34
C LEU A 12 10.97 5.54 -6.53
N VAL A 13 11.25 6.64 -7.23
CA VAL A 13 10.48 7.03 -8.44
C VAL A 13 10.50 5.92 -9.48
N VAL A 14 11.69 5.38 -9.78
CA VAL A 14 11.85 4.31 -10.79
C VAL A 14 11.07 3.06 -10.38
N ALA A 15 11.26 2.60 -9.14
CA ALA A 15 10.65 1.36 -8.65
C ALA A 15 9.12 1.46 -8.57
N VAL A 16 8.59 2.56 -8.02
CA VAL A 16 7.15 2.82 -7.94
C VAL A 16 6.55 2.97 -9.33
N SER A 17 7.23 3.68 -10.25
CA SER A 17 6.75 3.84 -11.62
C SER A 17 6.69 2.52 -12.38
N ALA A 18 7.71 1.67 -12.21
CA ALA A 18 7.73 0.32 -12.77
C ALA A 18 6.58 -0.54 -12.21
N GLN A 19 6.42 -0.58 -10.89
CA GLN A 19 5.34 -1.33 -10.24
C GLN A 19 3.95 -0.86 -10.69
N ALA A 20 3.73 0.46 -10.72
CA ALA A 20 2.47 1.05 -11.16
C ALA A 20 2.19 0.77 -12.64
N THR A 21 3.24 0.76 -13.48
CA THR A 21 3.13 0.40 -14.90
C THR A 21 2.74 -1.07 -15.08
N VAL A 22 3.37 -1.99 -14.34
CA VAL A 22 2.99 -3.41 -14.36
C VAL A 22 1.52 -3.57 -13.98
N LEU A 23 1.10 -2.96 -12.87
CA LEU A 23 -0.29 -3.00 -12.40
C LEU A 23 -1.28 -2.48 -13.45
N ALA A 24 -0.93 -1.39 -14.13
CA ALA A 24 -1.70 -0.77 -15.20
C ALA A 24 -1.98 -1.68 -16.41
N TYR A 25 -1.10 -2.66 -16.66
CA TYR A 25 -1.19 -3.54 -17.82
C TYR A 25 -1.66 -4.96 -17.48
N LEU A 26 -1.78 -5.31 -16.21
CA LEU A 26 -2.45 -6.53 -15.78
C LEU A 26 -3.95 -6.42 -16.05
N TYR A 27 -4.55 -7.48 -16.59
CA TYR A 27 -5.98 -7.52 -16.87
C TYR A 27 -6.79 -7.96 -15.63
N ASP A 28 -6.34 -9.04 -14.99
CA ASP A 28 -7.04 -9.70 -13.90
C ASP A 28 -6.89 -8.93 -12.56
N PRO A 29 -7.99 -8.62 -11.85
CA PRO A 29 -7.95 -7.89 -10.58
C PRO A 29 -7.12 -8.57 -9.49
N ARG A 30 -7.05 -9.91 -9.47
CA ARG A 30 -6.29 -10.68 -8.47
C ARG A 30 -4.80 -10.47 -8.63
N TRP A 31 -4.32 -10.48 -9.87
CA TRP A 31 -2.92 -10.20 -10.17
C TRP A 31 -2.55 -8.73 -9.89
N LYS A 32 -3.46 -7.79 -10.17
CA LYS A 32 -3.27 -6.38 -9.77
C LYS A 32 -3.13 -6.24 -8.27
N ALA A 33 -4.02 -6.88 -7.51
CA ALA A 33 -3.96 -6.89 -6.05
C ALA A 33 -2.64 -7.47 -5.55
N LEU A 34 -2.18 -8.59 -6.11
CA LEU A 34 -0.90 -9.21 -5.74
C LEU A 34 0.29 -8.26 -5.98
N VAL A 35 0.37 -7.62 -7.16
CA VAL A 35 1.44 -6.66 -7.47
C VAL A 35 1.35 -5.44 -6.57
N TRP A 36 0.15 -4.99 -6.22
CA TRP A 36 -0.05 -3.88 -5.29
C TRP A 36 0.40 -4.20 -3.86
N MET A 37 0.25 -5.45 -3.41
CA MET A 37 0.70 -5.86 -2.08
C MET A 37 2.22 -5.76 -1.90
N LEU A 38 3.00 -5.86 -2.98
CA LEU A 38 4.47 -5.90 -2.91
C LEU A 38 5.02 -4.65 -2.18
N PRO A 39 5.87 -4.84 -1.14
CA PRO A 39 6.32 -3.77 -0.26
C PRO A 39 7.49 -2.99 -0.85
N ILE A 40 7.54 -2.85 -2.17
CA ILE A 40 8.56 -2.06 -2.88
C ILE A 40 8.48 -0.60 -2.45
N PRO A 41 7.30 0.08 -2.42
CA PRO A 41 7.23 1.49 -2.03
C PRO A 41 7.68 1.67 -0.58
N PHE A 42 7.25 0.77 0.31
CA PHE A 42 7.67 0.76 1.72
C PHE A 42 9.19 0.63 1.85
N THR A 43 9.79 -0.37 1.19
CA THR A 43 11.23 -0.64 1.26
C THR A 43 12.04 0.58 0.78
N MET A 44 11.69 1.11 -0.40
CA MET A 44 12.39 2.23 -0.99
C MET A 44 12.18 3.52 -0.20
N ALA A 45 10.98 3.75 0.34
CA ALA A 45 10.69 4.92 1.16
C ALA A 45 11.41 4.85 2.51
N SER A 46 11.47 3.68 3.16
CA SER A 46 12.21 3.49 4.41
C SER A 46 13.70 3.77 4.21
N LEU A 47 14.29 3.31 3.11
CA LEU A 47 15.68 3.62 2.75
C LEU A 47 15.89 5.10 2.41
N ALA A 48 14.95 5.74 1.72
CA ALA A 48 15.01 7.15 1.39
C ALA A 48 14.88 8.06 2.61
N VAL A 49 14.01 7.70 3.57
CA VAL A 49 13.81 8.44 4.81
C VAL A 49 14.98 8.23 5.77
N GLY A 50 15.58 7.04 5.77
CA GLY A 50 16.76 6.72 6.59
C GLY A 50 16.48 6.71 8.09
N ARG A 51 15.20 6.63 8.50
CA ARG A 51 14.80 6.54 9.91
C ARG A 51 14.50 5.09 10.29
N PRO A 52 14.69 4.73 11.58
CA PRO A 52 14.28 3.43 12.08
C PRO A 52 12.80 3.19 11.85
N VAL A 53 12.43 1.93 11.60
CA VAL A 53 11.02 1.52 11.58
C VAL A 53 10.45 1.67 12.99
N ASP A 54 9.33 2.37 13.12
CA ASP A 54 8.67 2.73 14.37
C ASP A 54 7.14 2.63 14.28
N ALA A 55 6.43 3.09 15.33
CA ALA A 55 4.98 3.02 15.43
C ALA A 55 4.26 3.81 14.31
N THR A 56 4.85 4.91 13.82
CA THR A 56 4.27 5.72 12.74
C THR A 56 4.24 4.96 11.41
N ASN A 57 5.23 4.09 11.16
CA ASN A 57 5.18 3.18 10.01
C ASN A 57 3.98 2.23 10.12
N VAL A 58 3.75 1.63 11.28
CA VAL A 58 2.64 0.69 11.49
C VAL A 58 1.29 1.40 11.37
N LEU A 59 1.18 2.60 11.97
CA LEU A 59 -0.04 3.40 11.98
C LEU A 59 -0.36 4.06 10.63
N GLY A 60 0.53 4.00 9.62
CA GLY A 60 0.16 4.34 8.26
C GLY A 60 -0.78 3.34 7.59
N LEU A 61 -0.85 2.10 8.08
CA LEU A 61 -1.76 1.06 7.54
C LEU A 61 -3.25 1.41 7.67
N PRO A 62 -3.76 1.88 8.83
CA PRO A 62 -5.15 2.31 8.92
C PRO A 62 -5.41 3.54 8.04
N LEU A 63 -4.45 4.45 7.86
CA LEU A 63 -4.60 5.56 6.91
C LEU A 63 -4.69 5.04 5.46
N LEU A 64 -3.90 4.03 5.09
CA LEU A 64 -3.97 3.37 3.78
C LEU A 64 -5.33 2.67 3.57
N TRP A 65 -5.86 2.04 4.63
CA TRP A 65 -7.20 1.46 4.62
C TRP A 65 -8.27 2.54 4.42
N VAL A 66 -8.22 3.64 5.18
CA VAL A 66 -9.11 4.80 5.02
C VAL A 66 -9.00 5.38 3.61
N PHE A 67 -7.80 5.52 3.06
CA PHE A 67 -7.59 6.01 1.69
C PHE A 67 -8.31 5.13 0.67
N THR A 68 -8.08 3.82 0.67
CA THR A 68 -8.66 2.92 -0.33
C THR A 68 -10.17 2.79 -0.21
N HIS A 69 -10.69 2.68 1.01
CA HIS A 69 -12.13 2.68 1.26
C HIS A 69 -12.76 4.03 0.95
N GLY A 70 -12.05 5.13 1.22
CA GLY A 70 -12.43 6.49 0.88
C GLY A 70 -12.66 6.63 -0.62
N VAL A 71 -11.68 6.23 -1.44
CA VAL A 71 -11.82 6.26 -2.91
C VAL A 71 -13.01 5.41 -3.36
N ARG A 72 -13.15 4.20 -2.81
CA ARG A 72 -14.25 3.28 -3.15
C ARG A 72 -15.61 3.90 -2.82
N VAL A 73 -15.79 4.44 -1.61
CA VAL A 73 -17.06 5.02 -1.16
C VAL A 73 -17.37 6.30 -1.94
N LEU A 74 -16.40 7.19 -2.09
CA LEU A 74 -16.58 8.45 -2.81
C LEU A 74 -16.89 8.22 -4.29
N HIS A 75 -16.21 7.29 -4.95
CA HIS A 75 -16.45 7.00 -6.36
C HIS A 75 -17.73 6.20 -6.59
N LEU A 76 -17.96 5.12 -5.83
CA LEU A 76 -19.08 4.20 -6.11
C LEU A 76 -20.40 4.62 -5.45
N ARG A 77 -20.35 5.17 -4.23
CA ARG A 77 -21.58 5.58 -3.50
C ARG A 77 -21.90 7.05 -3.70
N ALA A 78 -20.91 7.94 -3.54
CA ALA A 78 -21.11 9.38 -3.72
C ALA A 78 -20.99 9.83 -5.20
N ARG A 79 -20.64 8.91 -6.12
CA ARG A 79 -20.56 9.13 -7.57
C ARG A 79 -19.61 10.26 -7.97
N LEU A 80 -18.59 10.56 -7.16
CA LEU A 80 -17.55 11.52 -7.54
C LEU A 80 -16.70 10.97 -8.69
N PRO A 81 -16.19 11.82 -9.61
CA PRO A 81 -15.20 11.41 -10.58
C PRO A 81 -13.99 10.76 -9.89
N ILE A 82 -13.43 9.70 -10.48
CA ILE A 82 -12.37 8.89 -9.84
C ILE A 82 -11.17 9.73 -9.40
N VAL A 83 -10.77 10.71 -10.21
CA VAL A 83 -9.66 11.63 -9.90
C VAL A 83 -9.98 12.47 -8.66
N ALA A 84 -11.19 13.03 -8.57
CA ALA A 84 -11.62 13.80 -7.40
C ALA A 84 -11.67 12.93 -6.14
N ALA A 85 -12.19 11.70 -6.24
CA ALA A 85 -12.21 10.76 -5.12
C ALA A 85 -10.79 10.42 -4.62
N ILE A 86 -9.83 10.23 -5.53
CA ILE A 86 -8.41 10.01 -5.21
C ILE A 86 -7.81 11.23 -4.52
N VAL A 87 -8.02 12.44 -5.06
CA VAL A 87 -7.50 13.68 -4.49
C VAL A 87 -8.02 13.90 -3.07
N VAL A 88 -9.34 13.78 -2.85
CA VAL A 88 -9.94 13.92 -1.52
C VAL A 88 -9.40 12.87 -0.54
N SER A 89 -9.33 11.60 -0.95
CA SER A 89 -8.83 10.53 -0.08
C SER A 89 -7.34 10.70 0.24
N THR A 90 -6.55 11.19 -0.72
CA THR A 90 -5.13 11.51 -0.52
C THR A 90 -4.98 12.67 0.46
N ALA A 91 -5.79 13.71 0.35
CA ALA A 91 -5.80 14.83 1.29
C ALA A 91 -6.14 14.36 2.72
N VAL A 92 -7.14 13.47 2.87
CA VAL A 92 -7.47 12.85 4.16
C VAL A 92 -6.29 12.05 4.73
N TYR A 93 -5.60 11.26 3.90
CA TYR A 93 -4.39 10.54 4.33
C TYR A 93 -3.32 11.51 4.84
N ILE A 94 -3.03 12.57 4.08
CA ILE A 94 -2.00 13.56 4.43
C ILE A 94 -2.36 14.27 5.74
N ALA A 95 -3.59 14.76 5.86
CA ALA A 95 -4.07 15.44 7.06
C ALA A 95 -4.05 14.52 8.28
N GLY A 96 -4.47 13.26 8.11
CA GLY A 96 -4.41 12.25 9.17
C GLY A 96 -2.97 11.93 9.60
N GLY A 97 -2.05 11.80 8.64
CA GLY A 97 -0.65 11.55 8.93
C GLY A 97 0.03 12.72 9.64
N TRP A 98 -0.26 13.97 9.27
CA TRP A 98 0.22 15.15 10.00
C TRP A 98 -0.34 15.22 11.41
N LEU A 99 -1.65 15.04 11.57
CA LEU A 99 -2.29 15.10 12.89
C LEU A 99 -1.75 14.00 13.82
N LEU A 100 -1.53 12.80 13.30
CA LEU A 100 -1.02 11.67 14.09
C LEU A 100 0.49 11.75 14.35
N ALA A 101 1.27 12.41 13.49
CA ALA A 101 2.73 12.50 13.66
C ALA A 101 3.14 13.10 15.02
N ASP A 102 2.40 14.10 15.49
CA ASP A 102 2.71 14.77 16.76
C ASP A 102 2.11 14.06 17.99
N ILE A 103 1.18 13.12 17.78
CA ILE A 103 0.43 12.43 18.85
C ILE A 103 1.04 11.06 19.17
N VAL A 104 1.64 10.41 18.17
CA VAL A 104 2.12 9.04 18.32
C VAL A 104 3.35 9.02 19.24
N PRO A 105 3.31 8.28 20.37
CA PRO A 105 4.44 8.20 21.27
C PRO A 105 5.65 7.55 20.59
N GLU A 106 6.83 8.12 20.84
CA GLU A 106 8.09 7.50 20.47
C GLU A 106 8.39 6.35 21.45
N GLY A 107 8.83 5.20 20.93
CA GLY A 107 9.34 4.09 21.75
C GLY A 107 8.87 2.70 21.31
N ASP A 108 9.53 1.68 21.87
CA ASP A 108 9.27 0.27 21.54
C ASP A 108 7.87 -0.19 21.94
N THR A 109 7.38 0.26 23.10
CA THR A 109 6.06 -0.13 23.59
C THR A 109 4.96 0.32 22.63
N ALA A 110 5.04 1.56 22.13
CA ALA A 110 4.08 2.08 21.14
C ALA A 110 4.12 1.27 19.84
N PHE A 111 5.31 0.88 19.39
CA PHE A 111 5.47 0.03 18.22
C PHE A 111 4.81 -1.34 18.40
N TRP A 112 5.09 -2.05 19.51
CA TRP A 112 4.55 -3.39 19.71
C TRP A 112 3.04 -3.39 19.93
N ILE A 113 2.50 -2.41 20.67
CA ILE A 113 1.04 -2.24 20.83
C ILE A 113 0.38 -1.99 19.47
N SER A 114 0.90 -1.05 18.68
CA SER A 114 0.34 -0.76 17.36
C SER A 114 0.47 -1.95 16.40
N ALA A 115 1.58 -2.70 16.43
CA ALA A 115 1.77 -3.90 15.63
C ALA A 115 0.75 -5.00 15.97
N CYS A 116 0.59 -5.33 17.26
CA CYS A 116 -0.40 -6.30 17.71
C CYS A 116 -1.83 -5.88 17.36
N ALA A 117 -2.16 -4.60 17.57
CA ALA A 117 -3.46 -4.05 17.22
C ALA A 117 -3.73 -4.13 15.71
N MET A 118 -2.76 -3.78 14.87
CA MET A 118 -2.92 -3.84 13.41
C MET A 118 -3.00 -5.26 12.86
N LEU A 119 -2.30 -6.22 13.48
CA LEU A 119 -2.46 -7.64 13.13
C LEU A 119 -3.86 -8.14 13.47
N LEU A 120 -4.38 -7.80 14.65
CA LEU A 120 -5.74 -8.16 15.05
C LEU A 120 -6.78 -7.53 14.11
N ILE A 121 -6.66 -6.23 13.83
CA ILE A 121 -7.55 -5.52 12.90
C ILE A 121 -7.47 -6.12 11.50
N GLY A 122 -6.26 -6.35 10.97
CA GLY A 122 -6.08 -6.98 9.66
C GLY A 122 -6.71 -8.36 9.58
N TRP A 123 -6.59 -9.17 10.65
CA TRP A 123 -7.22 -10.48 10.72
C TRP A 123 -8.75 -10.38 10.75
N VAL A 124 -9.32 -9.52 11.60
CA VAL A 124 -10.77 -9.31 11.68
C VAL A 124 -11.34 -8.80 10.34
N LEU A 125 -10.74 -7.76 9.77
CA LEU A 125 -11.20 -7.18 8.50
C LEU A 125 -11.11 -8.20 7.35
N GLN A 126 -10.05 -9.01 7.30
CA GLN A 126 -9.92 -10.04 6.28
C GLN A 126 -11.05 -11.09 6.35
N ARG A 127 -11.58 -11.36 7.55
CA ARG A 127 -12.71 -12.30 7.74
C ARG A 127 -14.06 -11.69 7.39
N ILE A 128 -14.22 -10.38 7.57
CA ILE A 128 -15.48 -9.67 7.35
C ILE A 128 -15.72 -9.38 5.87
N GLU A 129 -14.68 -9.16 5.08
CA GLU A 129 -14.84 -8.71 3.69
C GLU A 129 -14.95 -9.88 2.69
N PRO A 130 -16.14 -10.14 2.12
CA PRO A 130 -16.34 -11.26 1.21
C PRO A 130 -15.61 -11.06 -0.12
N SER A 131 -15.25 -12.17 -0.77
CA SER A 131 -14.76 -12.13 -2.16
C SER A 131 -15.87 -11.75 -3.10
N ARG A 132 -15.54 -10.89 -4.08
CA ARG A 132 -16.42 -10.57 -5.20
C ARG A 132 -15.63 -10.72 -6.48
N ASP A 133 -16.25 -11.34 -7.47
CA ASP A 133 -15.71 -11.32 -8.82
C ASP A 133 -16.02 -9.95 -9.42
N GLU A 134 -14.95 -9.26 -9.80
CA GLU A 134 -14.99 -7.95 -10.44
C GLU A 134 -14.40 -8.08 -11.86
N PRO A 135 -14.86 -7.23 -12.81
CA PRO A 135 -14.39 -7.31 -14.18
C PRO A 135 -12.89 -7.00 -14.27
N GLY A 136 -12.20 -7.75 -15.13
CA GLY A 136 -10.85 -7.41 -15.54
C GLY A 136 -10.84 -6.15 -16.42
N TYR A 137 -9.78 -5.37 -16.30
CA TYR A 137 -9.59 -4.18 -17.14
C TYR A 137 -8.11 -3.94 -17.36
N ARG A 138 -7.71 -3.72 -18.61
CA ARG A 138 -6.36 -3.31 -18.98
C ARG A 138 -6.41 -1.90 -19.55
N SER A 139 -5.40 -1.09 -19.24
CA SER A 139 -5.31 0.23 -19.83
C SER A 139 -5.07 0.17 -21.34
N PRO A 140 -5.85 0.92 -22.15
CA PRO A 140 -5.64 1.00 -23.59
C PRO A 140 -4.51 1.99 -23.97
N LEU A 141 -4.08 2.84 -23.03
CA LEU A 141 -3.09 3.88 -23.31
C LEU A 141 -1.73 3.24 -23.62
N PRO A 142 -1.05 3.63 -24.72
CA PRO A 142 0.30 3.14 -25.03
C PRO A 142 1.33 3.52 -23.95
N LEU A 143 2.31 2.64 -23.73
CA LEU A 143 3.32 2.77 -22.68
C LEU A 143 4.08 4.11 -22.74
N ARG A 144 4.36 4.58 -23.96
CA ARG A 144 5.09 5.84 -24.21
C ARG A 144 4.44 7.09 -23.62
N TYR A 145 3.11 7.11 -23.47
CA TYR A 145 2.40 8.23 -22.83
C TYR A 145 2.11 7.97 -21.37
N LYS A 146 1.88 6.70 -21.03
CA LYS A 146 1.51 6.29 -19.68
C LYS A 146 2.67 6.41 -18.69
N LEU A 147 3.85 5.92 -19.08
CA LEU A 147 5.01 5.91 -18.21
C LEU A 147 5.43 7.34 -17.79
N PRO A 148 5.53 8.33 -18.71
CA PRO A 148 5.77 9.72 -18.32
C PRO A 148 4.71 10.30 -17.37
N ALA A 149 3.42 10.00 -17.61
CA ALA A 149 2.35 10.46 -16.74
C ALA A 149 2.46 9.85 -15.33
N ILE A 150 2.77 8.55 -15.23
CA ILE A 150 3.03 7.86 -13.96
C ILE A 150 4.22 8.49 -13.24
N ILE A 151 5.34 8.70 -13.93
CA ILE A 151 6.55 9.33 -13.36
C ILE A 151 6.22 10.73 -12.84
N ALA A 152 5.46 11.52 -13.60
CA ALA A 152 5.04 12.85 -13.19
C ALA A 152 4.19 12.82 -11.92
N VAL A 153 3.20 11.92 -11.84
CA VAL A 153 2.36 11.75 -10.64
C VAL A 153 3.19 11.31 -9.45
N VAL A 154 4.02 10.27 -9.58
CA VAL A 154 4.87 9.78 -8.48
C VAL A 154 5.80 10.88 -7.98
N THR A 155 6.42 11.62 -8.90
CA THR A 155 7.30 12.74 -8.57
C THR A 155 6.55 13.84 -7.83
N ALA A 156 5.34 14.21 -8.28
CA ALA A 156 4.48 15.18 -7.59
C ALA A 156 4.12 14.71 -6.16
N LEU A 157 3.79 13.43 -6.00
CA LEU A 157 3.50 12.83 -4.70
C LEU A 157 4.72 12.84 -3.76
N LEU A 158 5.94 12.66 -4.29
CA LEU A 158 7.16 12.78 -3.49
C LEU A 158 7.41 14.19 -2.96
N PHE A 159 6.95 15.22 -3.66
CA PHE A 159 7.06 16.59 -3.15
C PHE A 159 6.15 16.86 -1.95
N ILE A 160 5.01 16.17 -1.88
CA ILE A 160 4.02 16.33 -0.81
C ILE A 160 4.43 15.61 0.48
N LYS A 161 5.30 14.58 0.40
CA LYS A 161 5.61 13.68 1.53
C LYS A 161 6.42 14.30 2.68
N ARG A 162 7.01 15.49 2.52
CA ARG A 162 8.08 16.01 3.41
C ARG A 162 7.68 16.21 4.89
N GLY A 163 6.39 16.25 5.22
CA GLY A 163 5.90 16.35 6.61
C GLY A 163 5.36 15.07 7.23
N LEU A 164 5.42 13.92 6.55
CA LEU A 164 4.70 12.71 6.98
C LEU A 164 5.54 11.71 7.80
N ALA A 165 6.77 12.03 8.19
CA ALA A 165 7.66 11.14 8.98
C ALA A 165 7.59 9.67 8.49
N GLY A 166 7.37 8.69 9.38
CA GLY A 166 7.23 7.27 9.00
C GLY A 166 5.93 6.94 8.27
N PHE A 167 4.87 7.76 8.36
CA PHE A 167 3.65 7.60 7.53
C PHE A 167 3.94 7.73 6.03
N THR A 168 5.03 8.41 5.67
CA THR A 168 5.54 8.48 4.29
C THR A 168 5.77 7.09 3.68
N THR A 169 6.18 6.11 4.49
CA THR A 169 6.53 4.77 4.00
C THR A 169 5.33 3.97 3.52
N LEU A 170 4.12 4.33 3.97
CA LEU A 170 2.87 3.74 3.53
C LEU A 170 2.00 4.71 2.72
N PHE A 171 2.54 5.88 2.39
CA PHE A 171 1.86 6.82 1.54
C PHE A 171 1.47 6.12 0.23
N PRO A 172 0.22 6.27 -0.25
CA PRO A 172 -0.31 5.46 -1.35
C PRO A 172 0.23 5.87 -2.72
N MET A 173 1.55 5.87 -2.92
CA MET A 173 2.19 6.26 -4.20
C MET A 173 1.69 5.37 -5.35
N VAL A 174 1.80 4.05 -5.17
CA VAL A 174 1.19 3.09 -6.10
C VAL A 174 -0.32 3.07 -5.95
N GLY A 175 -0.85 3.29 -4.74
CA GLY A 175 -2.29 3.28 -4.45
C GLY A 175 -3.09 4.30 -5.25
N VAL A 176 -2.55 5.50 -5.49
CA VAL A 176 -3.15 6.56 -6.33
C VAL A 176 -3.35 6.06 -7.76
N ILE A 177 -2.29 5.49 -8.37
CA ILE A 177 -2.36 4.97 -9.73
C ILE A 177 -3.21 3.70 -9.78
N ALA A 178 -3.05 2.81 -8.81
CA ALA A 178 -3.80 1.58 -8.71
C ALA A 178 -5.30 1.85 -8.59
N ALA A 179 -5.72 2.82 -7.80
CA ALA A 179 -7.13 3.21 -7.68
C ALA A 179 -7.70 3.71 -9.01
N TYR A 180 -6.94 4.47 -9.79
CA TYR A 180 -7.36 4.93 -11.11
C TYR A 180 -7.49 3.77 -12.13
N GLU A 181 -6.50 2.88 -12.14
CA GLU A 181 -6.42 1.73 -13.06
C GLU A 181 -7.34 0.57 -12.68
N ALA A 182 -7.73 0.50 -11.42
CA ALA A 182 -8.64 -0.49 -10.85
C ALA A 182 -10.01 0.13 -10.52
N ARG A 183 -10.39 1.23 -11.18
CA ARG A 183 -11.68 1.91 -10.94
C ARG A 183 -12.91 1.02 -11.13
N TYR A 184 -12.79 -0.05 -11.92
CA TYR A 184 -13.82 -1.08 -12.13
C TYR A 184 -13.71 -2.28 -11.18
N SER A 185 -12.66 -2.32 -10.35
CA SER A 185 -12.37 -3.40 -9.40
C SER A 185 -11.87 -2.85 -8.05
N LEU A 186 -12.51 -1.77 -7.58
CA LEU A 186 -12.11 -1.06 -6.36
C LEU A 186 -12.40 -1.88 -5.10
N HIS A 187 -13.36 -2.81 -5.13
CA HIS A 187 -13.64 -3.67 -3.98
C HIS A 187 -12.48 -4.64 -3.72
N THR A 188 -11.96 -5.27 -4.78
CA THR A 188 -10.80 -6.16 -4.71
C THR A 188 -9.57 -5.43 -4.19
N MET A 189 -9.35 -4.21 -4.66
CA MET A 189 -8.27 -3.35 -4.15
C MET A 189 -8.43 -3.03 -2.67
N ALA A 190 -9.60 -2.56 -2.22
CA ALA A 190 -9.85 -2.23 -0.82
C ALA A 190 -9.64 -3.45 0.11
N ARG A 191 -10.18 -4.61 -0.29
CA ARG A 191 -10.04 -5.88 0.45
C ARG A 191 -8.61 -6.41 0.53
N THR A 192 -7.72 -5.88 -0.30
CA THR A 192 -6.31 -6.28 -0.27
C THR A 192 -5.56 -5.60 0.89
N VAL A 193 -6.06 -4.49 1.45
CA VAL A 193 -5.40 -3.79 2.57
C VAL A 193 -5.27 -4.64 3.82
N PRO A 194 -6.30 -5.37 4.31
CA PRO A 194 -6.12 -6.31 5.42
C PRO A 194 -5.01 -7.34 5.18
N GLY A 195 -4.85 -7.81 3.93
CA GLY A 195 -3.73 -8.67 3.57
C GLY A 195 -2.37 -7.96 3.67
N ILE A 196 -2.31 -6.69 3.27
CA ILE A 196 -1.12 -5.85 3.45
C ILE A 196 -0.81 -5.69 4.94
N MET A 197 -1.81 -5.46 5.79
CA MET A 197 -1.61 -5.38 7.25
C MET A 197 -0.98 -6.67 7.80
N LEU A 198 -1.54 -7.83 7.44
CA LEU A 198 -1.08 -9.13 7.94
C LEU A 198 0.30 -9.55 7.43
N THR A 199 0.76 -9.00 6.31
CA THR A 199 2.06 -9.35 5.71
C THR A 199 3.14 -8.30 6.00
N LEU A 200 2.78 -7.02 5.99
CA LEU A 200 3.71 -5.91 6.16
C LEU A 200 4.04 -5.63 7.63
N VAL A 201 3.11 -5.84 8.57
CA VAL A 201 3.40 -5.70 10.00
C VAL A 201 4.50 -6.67 10.45
N PRO A 202 4.46 -7.98 10.12
CA PRO A 202 5.55 -8.89 10.47
C PRO A 202 6.89 -8.51 9.84
N LEU A 203 6.90 -7.98 8.61
CA LEU A 203 8.11 -7.40 8.01
C LEU A 203 8.65 -6.26 8.89
N MET A 204 7.79 -5.33 9.30
CA MET A 204 8.16 -4.21 10.17
C MET A 204 8.66 -4.69 11.54
N MET A 205 8.06 -5.73 12.12
CA MET A 205 8.52 -6.34 13.38
C MET A 205 9.94 -6.90 13.25
N VAL A 206 10.23 -7.61 12.15
CA VAL A 206 11.58 -8.11 11.85
C VAL A 206 12.57 -6.94 11.69
N CYS A 207 12.17 -5.89 10.97
CA CYS A 207 13.00 -4.69 10.84
C CYS A 207 13.30 -4.06 12.19
N ARG A 208 12.29 -3.86 13.06
CA ARG A 208 12.47 -3.28 14.39
C ARG A 208 13.47 -4.07 15.23
N LEU A 209 13.39 -5.40 15.19
CA LEU A 209 14.28 -6.29 15.96
C LEU A 209 15.74 -6.30 15.46
N LEU A 210 15.96 -6.11 14.16
CA LEU A 210 17.27 -6.30 13.54
C LEU A 210 17.99 -5.00 13.18
N GLN A 211 17.26 -3.89 12.96
CA GLN A 211 17.83 -2.65 12.43
C GLN A 211 18.93 -2.05 13.31
N GLU A 212 18.86 -2.22 14.63
CA GLU A 212 19.90 -1.75 15.56
C GLU A 212 21.19 -2.59 15.49
N ARG A 213 21.08 -3.85 15.07
CA ARG A 213 22.21 -4.80 15.05
C ARG A 213 22.93 -4.86 13.71
N ILE A 214 22.17 -4.87 12.62
CA ILE A 214 22.70 -5.09 11.26
C ILE A 214 22.36 -3.96 10.28
N GLY A 215 21.73 -2.88 10.77
CA GLY A 215 21.27 -1.77 9.94
C GLY A 215 19.94 -2.05 9.22
N LEU A 216 19.31 -0.97 8.74
CA LEU A 216 17.97 -1.02 8.14
C LEU A 216 17.91 -1.84 6.84
N GLY A 217 18.93 -1.74 5.97
CA GLY A 217 18.96 -2.43 4.68
C GLY A 217 18.94 -3.95 4.81
N PRO A 218 19.90 -4.58 5.51
CA PRO A 218 19.89 -6.01 5.78
C PRO A 218 18.65 -6.47 6.56
N ALA A 219 18.18 -5.67 7.52
CA ALA A 219 16.95 -5.96 8.27
C ALA A 219 15.71 -6.04 7.35
N LEU A 220 15.59 -5.13 6.37
CA LEU A 220 14.55 -5.18 5.34
C LEU A 220 14.66 -6.45 4.49
N ALA A 221 15.87 -6.87 4.09
CA ALA A 221 16.06 -8.09 3.31
C ALA A 221 15.58 -9.34 4.06
N VAL A 222 15.87 -9.45 5.37
CA VAL A 222 15.34 -10.54 6.22
C VAL A 222 13.82 -10.42 6.36
N GLY A 223 13.30 -9.21 6.56
CA GLY A 223 11.86 -8.94 6.62
C GLY A 223 11.12 -9.35 5.34
N TRP A 224 11.73 -9.19 4.17
CA TRP A 224 11.20 -9.64 2.89
C TRP A 224 11.00 -11.16 2.83
N VAL A 225 11.90 -11.94 3.41
CA VAL A 225 11.75 -13.42 3.46
C VAL A 225 10.49 -13.78 4.24
N VAL A 226 10.29 -13.18 5.42
CA VAL A 226 9.08 -13.40 6.23
C VAL A 226 7.83 -12.94 5.50
N TYR A 227 7.88 -11.76 4.88
CA TYR A 227 6.79 -11.22 4.08
C TYR A 227 6.39 -12.17 2.94
N LEU A 228 7.35 -12.70 2.17
CA LEU A 228 7.06 -13.58 1.02
C LEU A 228 6.46 -14.91 1.48
N VAL A 229 6.91 -15.47 2.61
CA VAL A 229 6.30 -16.67 3.20
C VAL A 229 4.85 -16.42 3.60
N LEU A 230 4.56 -15.28 4.23
CA LEU A 230 3.19 -14.93 4.61
C LEU A 230 2.31 -14.61 3.40
N LEU A 231 2.82 -13.83 2.45
CA LEU A 231 2.13 -13.48 1.22
C LEU A 231 1.75 -14.75 0.45
N THR A 232 2.69 -15.67 0.23
CA THR A 232 2.41 -16.92 -0.50
C THR A 232 1.34 -17.77 0.19
N ARG A 233 1.35 -17.85 1.54
CA ARG A 233 0.28 -18.54 2.29
C ARG A 233 -1.07 -17.84 2.14
N LEU A 234 -1.09 -16.52 2.23
CA LEU A 234 -2.31 -15.71 2.13
C LEU A 234 -2.93 -15.77 0.72
N THR A 235 -2.10 -15.67 -0.32
CA THR A 235 -2.55 -15.75 -1.71
C THR A 235 -3.08 -17.15 -2.02
N ARG A 236 -2.41 -18.21 -1.55
CA ARG A 236 -2.90 -19.59 -1.72
C ARG A 236 -4.23 -19.86 -1.04
N SER A 237 -4.48 -19.27 0.14
CA SER A 237 -5.77 -19.46 0.83
C SER A 237 -6.89 -18.68 0.15
N THR A 238 -6.62 -17.49 -0.35
CA THR A 238 -7.61 -16.60 -0.97
C THR A 238 -7.93 -16.95 -2.42
N TRP A 239 -7.01 -17.59 -3.15
CA TRP A 239 -7.18 -17.94 -4.57
C TRP A 239 -7.70 -19.36 -4.82
N LYS A 240 -8.08 -20.10 -3.77
CA LYS A 240 -8.72 -21.41 -3.98
C LYS A 240 -9.96 -21.25 -4.88
N PRO A 241 -10.10 -22.06 -5.94
CA PRO A 241 -11.22 -21.94 -6.87
C PRO A 241 -12.54 -21.99 -6.09
N GLN A 242 -13.40 -21.02 -6.32
CA GLN A 242 -14.80 -21.01 -5.89
C GLN A 242 -15.57 -22.04 -6.74
N ALA A 243 -15.20 -23.31 -6.64
CA ALA A 243 -15.79 -24.40 -7.42
C ALA A 243 -17.23 -24.70 -6.98
N ASP A 244 -17.64 -24.26 -5.79
CA ASP A 244 -18.89 -24.71 -5.15
C ASP A 244 -20.07 -23.75 -5.34
N SER A 245 -19.85 -22.51 -5.81
CA SER A 245 -20.92 -21.50 -5.94
C SER A 245 -21.78 -21.64 -7.21
N CYS A 246 -21.32 -22.42 -8.20
CA CYS A 246 -22.10 -22.70 -9.42
C CYS A 246 -23.10 -23.87 -9.22
N ALA A 247 -22.97 -24.63 -8.12
CA ALA A 247 -23.87 -25.74 -7.79
C ALA A 247 -25.10 -25.30 -6.97
N SER A 248 -25.08 -24.12 -6.32
CA SER A 248 -26.23 -23.63 -5.52
C SER A 248 -27.11 -22.60 -6.25
N GLN A 249 -26.85 -22.34 -7.54
CA GLN A 249 -27.64 -21.42 -8.38
C GLN A 249 -28.26 -22.11 -9.61
N ARG A 250 -28.28 -23.45 -9.64
CA ARG A 250 -29.04 -24.24 -10.62
C ARG A 250 -30.26 -24.87 -9.98
#